data_AF-A0A2V3JRM7-F1
#
_entry.id   AF-A0A2V3JRM7-F1
#
_cell.length_a   1.000
_cell.length_b   1.000
_cell.length_c   1.000
_cell.angle_alpha   90.00
_cell.angle_beta   90.00
_cell.angle_gamma   90.00
#
_symmetry.space_group_name_H-M   'P 1'
#
loop_
_entity.id
_entity.type
_entity.pdbx_description
1 polymer ?
#
loop_
_entity_poly.entity_id
_entity_poly.type
_entity_poly.pdbx_seq_one_letter_code
_entity_poly.pdbx_strand_id
1 'polypeptide(L)'
;MNHNRTLPATILLIGTLLLSGVCAAAATTTDPIGDFAFPDITELTVTVSEGDLIVVITCTDSLIDRDIAGAVFIDADQNYTTGYYNDTGSDYVYAYSVIDIVYTDPIKSVTINDDTVDSNTLDVAGNQISITIPLTMLGNDDGDMDIFVATHTQFVKALNFDRAPDFGVLNTLNGSVRIPHPGNSLAGGTIADLAGDSTSPDMTGLDVDVENGIVNIVVTYNQNVEPDDLSYGEDLTGWIFVDADQDLATGFTNTEQAPPTYGIDYRIEYVIGRLTETDVSITKIDYESDLTESGFTQTKGVLLGVPYNDATFKVVANQVFLGIPLGLLGYDDGNMDVVIDSFTLYGLLSGDIDSAPDFGYGALDTSDGSIKPLLSCTGHKVTITDPAGDSSGFGLDGDDLTGVAVCSAGNVLLVTVAYSSLSLDDGAVTTVAFDTDQDPDSLPDYSFIYSMYEGNLGANIVGDFGEGPDVRDATHLITMLGNKMYLSIPAEFLGNDDGAMNMHVETAIEAGDEDLIYDRAPDTGFISINGPIKGDLNNDGKITTSDAAIALRIAIGTSPYDGAADVNNDHKVTSLDVLMILQAAAGAIGL
;
A
#
# COMPACT_ATOMS: atom_id res chain seq x y z
N MET A 1 -43.53 -22.04 68.49
CA MET A 1 -43.47 -21.48 67.13
C MET A 1 -42.51 -20.31 67.13
N ASN A 2 -41.39 -20.50 66.43
CA ASN A 2 -40.45 -19.54 65.79
C ASN A 2 -39.96 -18.33 66.62
N HIS A 3 -38.70 -18.36 67.07
CA HIS A 3 -37.45 -17.89 66.40
C HIS A 3 -37.22 -16.38 66.63
N ASN A 4 -36.37 -15.99 67.60
CA ASN A 4 -34.92 -15.75 67.46
C ASN A 4 -34.52 -14.98 66.18
N ARG A 5 -34.01 -13.75 66.34
CA ARG A 5 -32.64 -13.40 65.91
C ARG A 5 -32.17 -12.06 66.50
N THR A 6 -31.15 -12.18 67.33
CA THR A 6 -30.18 -11.18 67.75
C THR A 6 -29.31 -10.72 66.58
N LEU A 7 -28.98 -9.43 66.53
CA LEU A 7 -27.81 -8.85 65.85
C LEU A 7 -26.89 -8.28 66.95
N PRO A 8 -25.64 -8.76 67.09
CA PRO A 8 -24.66 -8.05 67.90
C PRO A 8 -23.46 -7.53 67.10
N ALA A 9 -23.02 -6.36 67.55
CA ALA A 9 -21.64 -5.93 67.72
C ALA A 9 -20.70 -5.94 66.51
N THR A 10 -20.59 -4.75 65.92
CA THR A 10 -19.38 -4.22 65.28
C THR A 10 -18.19 -4.34 66.24
N ILE A 11 -17.22 -5.18 65.91
CA ILE A 11 -15.87 -5.15 66.49
C ILE A 11 -14.92 -4.76 65.38
N LEU A 12 -14.42 -3.53 65.48
CA LEU A 12 -13.35 -2.97 64.68
C LEU A 12 -12.02 -3.55 65.20
N LEU A 13 -11.35 -4.38 64.41
CA LEU A 13 -9.97 -4.79 64.68
C LEU A 13 -9.07 -4.15 63.62
N ILE A 14 -8.44 -3.04 63.99
CA ILE A 14 -7.37 -2.41 63.20
C ILE A 14 -6.11 -3.22 63.48
N GLY A 15 -5.62 -3.91 62.46
CA GLY A 15 -4.33 -4.57 62.43
C GLY A 15 -3.63 -4.25 61.13
N THR A 16 -3.18 -3.01 60.96
CA THR A 16 -2.29 -2.61 59.87
C THR A 16 -0.88 -3.06 60.20
N LEU A 17 -0.47 -4.21 59.63
CA LEU A 17 0.93 -4.55 59.45
C LEU A 17 1.33 -4.04 58.07
N LEU A 18 1.94 -2.85 58.03
CA LEU A 18 2.59 -2.30 56.84
C LEU A 18 3.85 -3.14 56.55
N LEU A 19 3.69 -4.18 55.73
CA LEU A 19 4.78 -4.62 54.86
C LEU A 19 4.65 -3.79 53.57
N SER A 20 5.49 -2.78 53.43
CA SER A 20 5.76 -2.15 52.14
C SER A 20 6.61 -3.10 51.30
N GLY A 21 5.99 -4.17 50.81
CA GLY A 21 6.42 -4.78 49.55
C GLY A 21 5.83 -3.90 48.46
N VAL A 22 6.68 -3.23 47.68
CA VAL A 22 6.23 -2.63 46.42
C VAL A 22 5.86 -3.84 45.56
N CYS A 23 4.56 -4.17 45.45
CA CYS A 23 4.14 -5.07 44.39
C CYS A 23 4.51 -4.36 43.09
N ALA A 24 5.30 -5.01 42.23
CA ALA A 24 5.45 -4.56 40.86
C ALA A 24 4.05 -4.41 40.25
N ALA A 25 3.80 -3.29 39.60
CA ALA A 25 2.54 -3.09 38.88
C ALA A 25 2.59 -3.99 37.64
N ALA A 26 1.54 -4.79 37.44
CA ALA A 26 1.37 -5.59 36.25
C ALA A 26 0.46 -4.86 35.27
N ALA A 27 0.84 -4.85 34.00
CA ALA A 27 0.00 -4.48 32.88
C ALA A 27 -0.76 -5.72 32.41
N THR A 28 -2.08 -5.65 32.24
CA THR A 28 -2.90 -6.79 31.85
C THR A 28 -3.93 -6.38 30.82
N THR A 29 -4.14 -7.21 29.81
CA THR A 29 -5.27 -7.14 28.88
C THR A 29 -5.98 -8.49 28.80
N THR A 30 -7.27 -8.46 28.54
CA THR A 30 -8.10 -9.65 28.33
C THR A 30 -8.33 -9.88 26.85
N ASP A 31 -8.52 -11.13 26.49
CA ASP A 31 -8.74 -11.60 25.13
C ASP A 31 -10.05 -12.40 25.08
N PRO A 32 -10.88 -12.27 24.02
CA PRO A 32 -12.13 -13.00 23.92
C PRO A 32 -11.92 -14.53 23.89
N ILE A 33 -12.78 -15.27 24.59
CA ILE A 33 -12.72 -16.74 24.56
C ILE A 33 -13.34 -17.25 23.26
N GLY A 34 -12.60 -18.05 22.49
CA GLY A 34 -13.09 -18.82 21.35
C GLY A 34 -13.15 -18.06 20.03
N ASP A 35 -12.40 -16.97 19.91
CA ASP A 35 -12.05 -16.34 18.63
C ASP A 35 -10.94 -17.12 17.89
N PHE A 36 -10.16 -17.93 18.62
CA PHE A 36 -9.24 -18.90 18.03
C PHE A 36 -9.53 -20.35 18.48
N ALA A 37 -9.05 -21.32 17.68
CA ALA A 37 -9.37 -22.73 17.92
C ALA A 37 -8.48 -23.38 18.99
N PHE A 38 -7.16 -23.21 18.87
CA PHE A 38 -6.14 -23.64 19.84
C PHE A 38 -4.73 -23.22 19.35
N PRO A 39 -3.83 -22.74 20.23
CA PRO A 39 -4.13 -22.18 21.55
C PRO A 39 -5.04 -20.96 21.44
N ASP A 40 -5.93 -20.78 22.41
CA ASP A 40 -6.92 -19.69 22.50
C ASP A 40 -6.56 -18.85 23.74
N ILE A 41 -5.99 -17.68 23.57
CA ILE A 41 -5.52 -16.74 24.57
C ILE A 41 -6.76 -16.11 25.22
N THR A 42 -6.62 -15.78 26.50
CA THR A 42 -7.70 -15.18 27.28
C THR A 42 -7.23 -14.00 28.11
N GLU A 43 -5.92 -13.96 28.38
CA GLU A 43 -5.29 -12.89 29.13
C GLU A 43 -3.79 -12.84 28.81
N LEU A 44 -3.30 -11.63 28.57
CA LEU A 44 -1.89 -11.29 28.55
C LEU A 44 -1.59 -10.45 29.79
N THR A 45 -0.66 -10.91 30.61
CA THR A 45 -0.14 -10.17 31.77
C THR A 45 1.36 -9.94 31.63
N VAL A 46 1.79 -8.69 31.71
CA VAL A 46 3.19 -8.28 31.67
C VAL A 46 3.58 -7.61 32.97
N THR A 47 4.70 -8.02 33.55
CA THR A 47 5.25 -7.43 34.77
C THR A 47 6.72 -7.11 34.59
N VAL A 48 7.12 -5.88 34.85
CA VAL A 48 8.53 -5.51 34.96
C VAL A 48 8.95 -5.54 36.42
N SER A 49 9.87 -6.42 36.77
CA SER A 49 10.30 -6.62 38.16
C SER A 49 11.74 -7.11 38.23
N GLU A 50 12.51 -6.58 39.19
CA GLU A 50 13.87 -7.03 39.51
C GLU A 50 14.87 -7.01 38.33
N GLY A 51 14.61 -6.22 37.29
CA GLY A 51 15.45 -6.14 36.09
C GLY A 51 15.05 -7.11 34.97
N ASP A 52 13.94 -7.81 35.14
CA ASP A 52 13.36 -8.72 34.16
C ASP A 52 11.99 -8.23 33.68
N LEU A 53 11.73 -8.46 32.40
CA LEU A 53 10.41 -8.44 31.78
C LEU A 53 9.80 -9.84 31.89
N ILE A 54 8.67 -9.96 32.59
CA ILE A 54 7.95 -11.21 32.79
C ILE A 54 6.64 -11.14 32.01
N VAL A 55 6.50 -11.98 30.98
CA VAL A 55 5.33 -12.08 30.13
C VAL A 55 4.60 -13.38 30.42
N VAL A 56 3.32 -13.30 30.77
CA VAL A 56 2.46 -14.45 31.05
C VAL A 56 1.29 -14.44 30.09
N ILE A 57 1.22 -15.47 29.24
CA ILE A 57 0.13 -15.71 28.30
C ILE A 57 -0.76 -16.80 28.90
N THR A 58 -2.04 -16.50 29.13
CA THR A 58 -3.01 -17.46 29.66
C THR A 58 -3.98 -17.88 28.58
N CYS A 59 -4.08 -19.18 28.32
CA CYS A 59 -4.99 -19.76 27.34
C CYS A 59 -6.23 -20.42 28.00
N THR A 60 -7.28 -20.63 27.21
CA THR A 60 -8.49 -21.36 27.62
C THR A 60 -8.19 -22.81 28.00
N ASP A 61 -7.42 -23.50 27.16
CA ASP A 61 -7.11 -24.92 27.31
C ASP A 61 -5.74 -25.19 27.95
N SER A 62 -5.58 -26.39 28.50
CA SER A 62 -4.28 -26.88 28.96
C SER A 62 -3.32 -27.06 27.77
N LEU A 63 -2.11 -26.50 27.92
CA LEU A 63 -1.02 -26.56 26.95
C LEU A 63 -0.06 -27.73 27.24
N ILE A 64 -0.24 -28.44 28.35
CA ILE A 64 0.54 -29.64 28.67
C ILE A 64 0.27 -30.76 27.64
N ASP A 65 1.34 -31.45 27.24
CA ASP A 65 1.33 -32.52 26.24
C ASP A 65 0.79 -32.03 24.87
N ARG A 66 1.14 -30.79 24.48
CA ARG A 66 0.76 -30.16 23.21
C ARG A 66 1.96 -29.46 22.58
N ASP A 67 1.97 -29.46 21.25
CA ASP A 67 2.88 -28.62 20.47
C ASP A 67 2.34 -27.20 20.46
N ILE A 68 3.16 -26.25 20.89
CA ILE A 68 2.84 -24.83 20.89
C ILE A 68 4.04 -24.02 20.44
N ALA A 69 3.79 -22.92 19.76
CA ALA A 69 4.81 -21.97 19.37
C ALA A 69 4.19 -20.57 19.30
N GLY A 70 5.03 -19.55 19.31
CA GLY A 70 4.56 -18.18 19.40
C GLY A 70 5.70 -17.18 19.39
N ALA A 71 5.34 -15.89 19.46
CA ALA A 71 6.30 -14.85 19.77
C ALA A 71 5.72 -13.77 20.70
N VAL A 72 6.64 -13.08 21.35
CA VAL A 72 6.42 -11.80 22.00
C VAL A 72 7.13 -10.74 21.15
N PHE A 73 6.35 -9.79 20.65
CA PHE A 73 6.83 -8.64 19.90
C PHE A 73 6.98 -7.48 20.88
N ILE A 74 8.16 -6.89 20.92
CA ILE A 74 8.54 -5.87 21.92
C ILE A 74 9.08 -4.65 21.18
N ASP A 75 8.34 -3.56 21.28
CA ASP A 75 8.78 -2.21 20.93
C ASP A 75 9.37 -1.57 22.20
N ALA A 76 10.69 -1.50 22.26
CA ALA A 76 11.43 -1.11 23.46
C ALA A 76 11.66 0.40 23.56
N ASP A 77 11.64 1.11 22.43
CA ASP A 77 11.77 2.57 22.37
C ASP A 77 10.43 3.29 22.11
N GLN A 78 9.34 2.54 21.94
CA GLN A 78 7.99 3.02 21.62
C GLN A 78 7.95 3.78 20.29
N ASN A 79 8.94 3.55 19.43
CA ASN A 79 9.02 4.11 18.11
C ASN A 79 8.74 3.01 17.09
N TYR A 80 7.47 2.93 16.72
CA TYR A 80 6.95 1.99 15.74
C TYR A 80 7.61 2.08 14.34
N THR A 81 8.37 3.14 14.01
CA THR A 81 9.10 3.22 12.74
C THR A 81 10.46 2.53 12.78
N THR A 82 10.89 2.03 13.95
CA THR A 82 12.15 1.30 14.13
C THR A 82 11.87 -0.16 14.50
N GLY A 83 12.89 -1.02 14.39
CA GLY A 83 12.71 -2.42 14.77
C GLY A 83 13.79 -3.36 14.26
N TYR A 84 13.67 -4.62 14.67
CA TYR A 84 14.48 -5.74 14.18
C TYR A 84 14.30 -5.97 12.68
N TYR A 85 13.04 -5.96 12.24
CA TYR A 85 12.66 -5.89 10.85
C TYR A 85 12.11 -4.49 10.58
N ASN A 86 12.60 -3.85 9.51
CA ASN A 86 12.09 -2.53 9.13
C ASN A 86 10.56 -2.61 8.96
N ASP A 87 9.86 -1.59 9.45
CA ASP A 87 8.41 -1.41 9.31
C ASP A 87 7.51 -2.41 10.08
N THR A 88 8.07 -3.22 10.99
CA THR A 88 7.26 -4.08 11.89
C THR A 88 7.01 -3.47 13.27
N GLY A 89 7.68 -2.35 13.57
CA GLY A 89 7.58 -1.61 14.82
C GLY A 89 8.06 -2.34 16.07
N SER A 90 8.71 -3.49 15.92
CA SER A 90 9.20 -4.29 17.05
C SER A 90 10.72 -4.36 17.04
N ASP A 91 11.37 -3.80 18.07
CA ASP A 91 12.82 -3.89 18.28
C ASP A 91 13.30 -5.32 18.55
N TYR A 92 12.45 -6.09 19.24
CA TYR A 92 12.76 -7.46 19.62
C TYR A 92 11.58 -8.39 19.35
N VAL A 93 11.88 -9.54 18.74
CA VAL A 93 10.94 -10.65 18.58
C VAL A 93 11.49 -11.84 19.37
N TYR A 94 10.89 -12.12 20.52
CA TYR A 94 11.15 -13.34 21.29
C TYR A 94 10.30 -14.46 20.71
N ALA A 95 10.87 -15.34 19.89
CA ALA A 95 10.15 -16.47 19.32
C ALA A 95 10.39 -17.73 20.14
N TYR A 96 9.35 -18.53 20.35
CA TYR A 96 9.43 -19.80 21.07
C TYR A 96 8.73 -20.94 20.35
N SER A 97 9.21 -22.15 20.59
CA SER A 97 8.56 -23.39 20.20
C SER A 97 8.76 -24.44 21.30
N VAL A 98 7.67 -25.11 21.65
CA VAL A 98 7.63 -26.23 22.57
C VAL A 98 7.06 -27.41 21.80
N ILE A 99 7.91 -28.42 21.60
CA ILE A 99 7.54 -29.66 20.92
C ILE A 99 7.40 -30.73 22.00
N ASP A 100 6.20 -31.26 22.13
CA ASP A 100 5.95 -32.37 23.04
C ASP A 100 6.47 -33.68 22.43
N ILE A 101 7.17 -34.47 23.24
CA ILE A 101 7.71 -35.76 22.81
C ILE A 101 7.30 -36.82 23.80
N VAL A 102 6.66 -37.86 23.26
CA VAL A 102 6.20 -38.99 24.05
C VAL A 102 7.36 -39.61 24.84
N TYR A 103 7.22 -39.66 26.16
CA TYR A 103 8.15 -40.28 27.13
C TYR A 103 9.44 -39.49 27.44
N THR A 104 9.55 -38.22 27.06
CA THR A 104 10.66 -37.34 27.47
C THR A 104 10.15 -35.97 27.87
N ASP A 105 11.02 -35.15 28.48
CA ASP A 105 10.71 -33.73 28.68
C ASP A 105 10.54 -33.05 27.30
N PRO A 106 9.63 -32.06 27.18
CA PRO A 106 9.38 -31.37 25.93
C PRO A 106 10.64 -30.62 25.47
N ILE A 107 10.84 -30.55 24.15
CA ILE A 107 11.92 -29.76 23.58
C ILE A 107 11.47 -28.30 23.50
N LYS A 108 12.23 -27.42 24.16
CA LYS A 108 12.03 -25.97 24.10
C LYS A 108 13.10 -25.35 23.21
N SER A 109 12.68 -24.55 22.23
CA SER A 109 13.54 -23.70 21.41
C SER A 109 13.10 -22.26 21.60
N VAL A 110 14.08 -21.36 21.78
CA VAL A 110 13.82 -19.94 22.01
C VAL A 110 14.89 -19.10 21.29
N THR A 111 14.44 -18.04 20.62
CA THR A 111 15.30 -17.02 20.02
C THR A 111 14.84 -15.62 20.40
N ILE A 112 15.76 -14.66 20.36
CA ILE A 112 15.45 -13.23 20.30
C ILE A 112 16.15 -12.69 19.06
N ASN A 113 15.41 -12.12 18.12
CA ASN A 113 15.96 -11.60 16.86
C ASN A 113 16.83 -12.66 16.15
N ASP A 114 16.30 -13.88 16.07
CA ASP A 114 16.94 -15.09 15.52
C ASP A 114 18.20 -15.60 16.26
N ASP A 115 18.68 -14.89 17.28
CA ASP A 115 19.74 -15.37 18.16
C ASP A 115 19.21 -16.33 19.22
N THR A 116 19.83 -17.51 19.34
CA THR A 116 19.43 -18.52 20.32
C THR A 116 19.67 -18.04 21.76
N VAL A 117 18.67 -18.17 22.62
CA VAL A 117 18.75 -17.85 24.06
C VAL A 117 18.53 -19.09 24.93
N ASP A 118 18.79 -18.98 26.24
CA ASP A 118 18.61 -20.10 27.17
C ASP A 118 17.13 -20.48 27.28
N SER A 119 16.77 -21.72 26.99
CA SER A 119 15.38 -22.19 27.03
C SER A 119 14.75 -22.17 28.44
N ASN A 120 15.53 -21.95 29.49
CA ASN A 120 15.04 -21.71 30.84
C ASN A 120 14.28 -20.37 30.99
N THR A 121 14.38 -19.45 30.03
CA THR A 121 13.56 -18.23 30.00
C THR A 121 12.09 -18.53 29.67
N LEU A 122 11.77 -19.75 29.24
CA LEU A 122 10.42 -20.20 28.90
C LEU A 122 9.95 -21.31 29.85
N ASP A 123 8.80 -21.12 30.46
CA ASP A 123 8.08 -22.14 31.23
C ASP A 123 6.63 -22.31 30.74
N VAL A 124 6.13 -23.55 30.80
CA VAL A 124 4.75 -23.89 30.41
C VAL A 124 4.13 -24.69 31.55
N ALA A 125 3.08 -24.15 32.14
CA ALA A 125 2.42 -24.74 33.30
C ALA A 125 0.91 -24.68 33.16
N GLY A 126 0.27 -25.84 33.02
CA GLY A 126 -1.17 -25.93 32.83
C GLY A 126 -1.60 -25.24 31.54
N ASN A 127 -2.31 -24.14 31.67
CA ASN A 127 -2.80 -23.30 30.57
C ASN A 127 -1.99 -21.99 30.40
N GLN A 128 -0.81 -21.88 31.01
CA GLN A 128 -0.01 -20.66 31.00
C GLN A 128 1.36 -20.88 30.36
N ILE A 129 1.78 -19.88 29.59
CA ILE A 129 3.14 -19.72 29.07
C ILE A 129 3.76 -18.55 29.83
N SER A 130 4.88 -18.78 30.51
CA SER A 130 5.62 -17.76 31.25
C SER A 130 6.98 -17.56 30.62
N ILE A 131 7.28 -16.32 30.23
CA ILE A 131 8.50 -15.91 29.58
C ILE A 131 9.20 -14.86 30.46
N THR A 132 10.49 -15.04 30.74
CA THR A 132 11.29 -14.12 31.55
C THR A 132 12.50 -13.65 30.75
N ILE A 133 12.53 -12.36 30.42
CA ILE A 133 13.57 -11.74 29.59
C ILE A 133 14.31 -10.69 30.43
N PRO A 134 15.62 -10.82 30.66
CA PRO A 134 16.39 -9.76 31.30
C PRO A 134 16.33 -8.47 30.48
N LEU A 135 15.98 -7.34 31.12
CA LEU A 135 15.90 -6.03 30.45
C LEU A 135 17.23 -5.64 29.78
N THR A 136 18.36 -6.09 30.32
CA THR A 136 19.68 -5.87 29.72
C THR A 136 19.83 -6.48 28.32
N MET A 137 19.00 -7.46 27.95
CA MET A 137 18.97 -8.04 26.60
C MET A 137 18.18 -7.18 25.62
N LEU A 138 17.28 -6.33 26.12
CA LEU A 138 16.36 -5.49 25.34
C LEU A 138 16.86 -4.06 25.17
N GLY A 139 18.08 -3.74 25.62
CA GLY A 139 18.64 -2.38 25.51
C GLY A 139 17.87 -1.29 26.28
N ASN A 140 16.81 -1.64 27.00
CA ASN A 140 15.93 -0.76 27.75
C ASN A 140 16.15 -1.00 29.25
N ASP A 141 16.28 0.07 30.05
CA ASP A 141 16.48 0.02 31.49
C ASP A 141 15.34 0.61 32.33
N ASP A 142 14.31 1.17 31.70
CA ASP A 142 13.15 1.76 32.38
C ASP A 142 11.91 0.86 32.39
N GLY A 143 11.86 -0.13 31.51
CA GLY A 143 10.78 -1.10 31.39
C GLY A 143 9.49 -0.55 30.78
N ASP A 144 9.51 0.66 30.21
CA ASP A 144 8.40 1.21 29.42
C ASP A 144 8.55 0.72 27.98
N MET A 145 7.64 -0.16 27.57
CA MET A 145 7.67 -0.87 26.31
C MET A 145 6.23 -1.06 25.82
N ASP A 146 6.06 -1.26 24.53
CA ASP A 146 4.79 -1.66 23.94
C ASP A 146 4.90 -3.11 23.42
N ILE A 147 3.94 -3.96 23.80
CA ILE A 147 4.03 -5.42 23.60
C ILE A 147 2.74 -5.99 23.04
N PHE A 148 2.86 -6.90 22.08
CA PHE A 148 1.81 -7.87 21.77
C PHE A 148 2.41 -9.28 21.69
N VAL A 149 1.55 -10.29 21.82
CA VAL A 149 1.93 -11.69 21.71
C VAL A 149 1.10 -12.37 20.65
N ALA A 150 1.68 -13.38 20.00
CA ALA A 150 0.98 -14.25 19.07
C ALA A 150 1.30 -15.72 19.36
N THR A 151 0.31 -16.60 19.28
CA THR A 151 0.48 -18.03 19.52
C THR A 151 -0.20 -18.90 18.46
N HIS A 152 0.40 -20.04 18.16
CA HIS A 152 -0.12 -21.03 17.22
C HIS A 152 0.44 -22.42 17.54
N THR A 153 -0.10 -23.48 16.93
CA THR A 153 0.47 -24.84 17.03
C THR A 153 1.72 -25.03 16.14
N GLN A 154 1.83 -24.22 15.09
CA GLN A 154 2.94 -24.23 14.12
C GLN A 154 3.29 -22.79 13.73
N PHE A 155 4.40 -22.26 14.23
CA PHE A 155 4.65 -20.82 14.17
C PHE A 155 5.44 -20.34 12.96
N VAL A 156 6.38 -21.14 12.43
CA VAL A 156 7.35 -20.71 11.39
C VAL A 156 6.68 -20.39 10.02
N LYS A 157 5.38 -20.66 9.88
CA LYS A 157 4.57 -20.37 8.67
C LYS A 157 3.11 -20.03 9.01
N ALA A 158 2.84 -19.57 10.22
CA ALA A 158 1.45 -19.28 10.60
C ALA A 158 0.99 -17.98 9.95
N LEU A 159 0.07 -18.12 8.99
CA LEU A 159 -0.59 -17.00 8.34
C LEU A 159 -1.81 -16.51 9.13
N ASN A 160 -2.37 -17.36 9.99
CA ASN A 160 -3.41 -17.01 10.94
C ASN A 160 -3.01 -17.57 12.30
N PHE A 161 -3.18 -16.78 13.34
CA PHE A 161 -2.71 -17.08 14.68
C PHE A 161 -3.60 -16.35 15.68
N ASP A 162 -3.50 -16.79 16.91
CA ASP A 162 -4.14 -16.10 18.00
C ASP A 162 -3.24 -15.01 18.56
N ARG A 163 -3.77 -13.86 18.94
CA ARG A 163 -2.98 -12.69 19.35
C ARG A 163 -3.59 -11.98 20.54
N ALA A 164 -2.75 -11.48 21.44
CA ALA A 164 -3.20 -10.64 22.55
C ALA A 164 -2.32 -9.38 22.69
N PRO A 165 -2.89 -8.18 22.80
CA PRO A 165 -4.32 -7.92 22.55
C PRO A 165 -4.71 -8.21 21.08
N ASP A 166 -6.00 -8.51 20.84
CA ASP A 166 -6.62 -8.64 19.51
C ASP A 166 -6.27 -7.55 18.51
N PHE A 167 -5.96 -6.36 19.01
CA PHE A 167 -5.52 -5.21 18.22
C PHE A 167 -4.57 -4.34 19.01
N GLY A 168 -3.63 -3.71 18.30
CA GLY A 168 -2.65 -2.82 18.89
C GLY A 168 -1.70 -3.53 19.86
N VAL A 169 -1.20 -2.76 20.82
CA VAL A 169 -0.12 -3.15 21.72
C VAL A 169 -0.44 -2.76 23.16
N LEU A 170 -0.04 -3.61 24.11
CA LEU A 170 -0.14 -3.36 25.54
C LEU A 170 1.08 -2.58 26.02
N ASN A 171 0.85 -1.38 26.56
CA ASN A 171 1.90 -0.62 27.23
C ASN A 171 2.22 -1.20 28.61
N THR A 172 3.47 -1.56 28.85
CA THR A 172 3.92 -2.21 30.09
C THR A 172 3.84 -1.33 31.33
N LEU A 173 3.97 0.00 31.17
CA LEU A 173 4.05 0.93 32.29
C LEU A 173 2.67 1.26 32.88
N ASN A 174 1.68 1.51 32.02
CA ASN A 174 0.34 1.95 32.44
C ASN A 174 -0.79 0.94 32.16
N GLY A 175 -0.50 -0.16 31.44
CA GLY A 175 -1.46 -1.20 31.11
C GLY A 175 -2.53 -0.79 30.10
N SER A 176 -2.36 0.31 29.37
CA SER A 176 -3.28 0.68 28.29
C SER A 176 -2.97 -0.11 27.03
N VAL A 177 -4.00 -0.62 26.36
CA VAL A 177 -3.91 -1.03 24.96
C VAL A 177 -3.94 0.22 24.07
N ARG A 178 -2.98 0.33 23.16
CA ARG A 178 -2.82 1.46 22.23
C ARG A 178 -2.74 0.93 20.82
N ILE A 179 -3.24 1.70 19.87
CA ILE A 179 -3.04 1.44 18.45
C ILE A 179 -1.85 2.33 18.03
N PRO A 180 -0.72 1.75 17.56
CA PRO A 180 0.40 2.52 17.04
C PRO A 180 -0.05 3.39 15.85
N HIS A 181 -0.16 4.70 16.09
CA HIS A 181 -0.86 5.70 15.27
C HIS A 181 -2.36 5.43 15.04
N PRO A 182 -3.25 6.42 15.25
CA PRO A 182 -4.65 6.23 14.90
C PRO A 182 -4.80 6.31 13.39
N GLY A 183 -4.80 5.16 12.71
CA GLY A 183 -5.56 5.04 11.46
C GLY A 183 -7.01 5.41 11.76
N ASN A 184 -7.63 6.19 10.89
CA ASN A 184 -9.05 6.47 11.07
C ASN A 184 -9.82 5.16 10.93
N SER A 185 -10.85 4.96 11.75
CA SER A 185 -11.82 3.91 11.42
C SER A 185 -12.58 4.35 10.18
N LEU A 186 -12.28 3.74 9.05
CA LEU A 186 -12.94 4.02 7.78
C LEU A 186 -13.90 2.87 7.49
N ALA A 187 -15.15 3.22 7.19
CA ALA A 187 -16.18 2.24 6.91
C ALA A 187 -15.87 1.42 5.65
N GLY A 188 -14.95 1.90 4.80
CA GLY A 188 -14.54 1.18 3.63
C GLY A 188 -15.65 1.09 2.59
N GLY A 189 -15.64 0.01 1.81
CA GLY A 189 -16.67 -0.25 0.82
C GLY A 189 -16.72 -1.70 0.36
N THR A 190 -17.84 -2.01 -0.29
CA THR A 190 -18.10 -3.34 -0.85
C THR A 190 -18.34 -3.23 -2.35
N ILE A 191 -17.65 -4.03 -3.13
CA ILE A 191 -17.88 -4.25 -4.55
C ILE A 191 -18.60 -5.58 -4.72
N ALA A 192 -19.67 -5.58 -5.49
CA ALA A 192 -20.34 -6.79 -5.94
C ALA A 192 -19.97 -7.03 -7.40
N ASP A 193 -19.49 -8.24 -7.67
CA ASP A 193 -18.97 -8.63 -8.97
C ASP A 193 -19.83 -9.75 -9.61
N LEU A 194 -19.84 -9.84 -10.94
CA LEU A 194 -20.82 -10.65 -11.66
C LEU A 194 -20.37 -12.10 -11.81
N ALA A 195 -20.81 -12.96 -10.88
CA ALA A 195 -20.59 -14.40 -10.97
C ALA A 195 -20.70 -15.00 -12.40
N GLY A 196 -19.59 -15.57 -12.86
CA GLY A 196 -19.44 -16.28 -14.13
C GLY A 196 -19.03 -15.42 -15.34
N ASP A 197 -18.54 -14.20 -15.11
CA ASP A 197 -17.83 -13.39 -16.11
C ASP A 197 -16.37 -13.80 -16.29
N SER A 198 -15.75 -14.44 -15.29
CA SER A 198 -14.51 -15.21 -15.41
C SER A 198 -14.74 -16.73 -15.40
N THR A 199 -13.84 -17.49 -16.03
CA THR A 199 -13.94 -18.97 -16.06
C THR A 199 -13.34 -19.65 -14.85
N SER A 200 -12.25 -19.10 -14.28
CA SER A 200 -11.65 -19.47 -13.00
C SER A 200 -10.33 -18.71 -12.83
N PRO A 201 -10.09 -18.05 -11.67
CA PRO A 201 -11.01 -17.87 -10.55
C PRO A 201 -12.11 -16.85 -10.87
N ASP A 202 -13.30 -17.03 -10.26
CA ASP A 202 -14.51 -16.22 -10.47
C ASP A 202 -14.86 -15.49 -9.17
N MET A 203 -14.47 -14.22 -9.09
CA MET A 203 -14.76 -13.33 -7.98
C MET A 203 -16.24 -12.90 -8.02
N THR A 204 -16.79 -12.62 -6.85
CA THR A 204 -18.20 -12.19 -6.71
C THR A 204 -18.35 -11.03 -5.74
N GLY A 205 -17.29 -10.71 -5.01
CA GLY A 205 -17.23 -9.48 -4.26
C GLY A 205 -15.90 -9.26 -3.57
N LEU A 206 -15.65 -7.97 -3.29
CA LEU A 206 -14.54 -7.46 -2.52
C LEU A 206 -15.13 -6.58 -1.41
N ASP A 207 -14.73 -6.81 -0.18
CA ASP A 207 -15.07 -5.97 0.98
C ASP A 207 -13.76 -5.47 1.59
N VAL A 208 -13.63 -4.16 1.78
CA VAL A 208 -12.46 -3.55 2.40
C VAL A 208 -12.94 -2.60 3.48
N ASP A 209 -12.39 -2.67 4.69
CA ASP A 209 -12.61 -1.71 5.76
C ASP A 209 -11.31 -1.46 6.55
N VAL A 210 -11.28 -0.36 7.31
CA VAL A 210 -10.15 -0.04 8.19
C VAL A 210 -10.66 0.08 9.62
N GLU A 211 -10.24 -0.83 10.49
CA GLU A 211 -10.62 -0.84 11.89
C GLU A 211 -9.40 -1.10 12.78
N ASN A 212 -9.28 -0.34 13.87
CA ASN A 212 -8.25 -0.54 14.90
C ASN A 212 -6.79 -0.56 14.38
N GLY A 213 -6.50 0.18 13.29
CA GLY A 213 -5.17 0.23 12.68
C GLY A 213 -4.86 -0.95 11.73
N ILE A 214 -5.87 -1.74 11.39
CA ILE A 214 -5.79 -2.87 10.46
C ILE A 214 -6.69 -2.59 9.26
N VAL A 215 -6.16 -2.82 8.05
CA VAL A 215 -6.93 -2.91 6.81
C VAL A 215 -7.45 -4.35 6.71
N ASN A 216 -8.77 -4.51 6.78
CA ASN A 216 -9.44 -5.79 6.59
C ASN A 216 -9.86 -5.89 5.13
N ILE A 217 -9.47 -6.98 4.47
CA ILE A 217 -9.84 -7.27 3.08
C ILE A 217 -10.47 -8.65 3.02
N VAL A 218 -11.68 -8.73 2.47
CA VAL A 218 -12.38 -9.99 2.24
C VAL A 218 -12.70 -10.13 0.76
N VAL A 219 -12.11 -11.16 0.14
CA VAL A 219 -12.37 -11.53 -1.25
C VAL A 219 -13.31 -12.74 -1.26
N THR A 220 -14.43 -12.63 -1.98
CA THR A 220 -15.44 -13.69 -2.08
C THR A 220 -15.49 -14.24 -3.49
N TYR A 221 -15.28 -15.55 -3.63
CA TYR A 221 -15.33 -16.28 -4.88
C TYR A 221 -16.65 -17.03 -5.07
N ASN A 222 -16.99 -17.34 -6.32
CA ASN A 222 -18.15 -18.17 -6.66
C ASN A 222 -17.91 -19.66 -6.29
N GLN A 223 -16.65 -20.10 -6.33
CA GLN A 223 -16.20 -21.45 -6.01
C GLN A 223 -15.56 -21.56 -4.61
N ASN A 224 -15.49 -22.78 -4.07
CA ASN A 224 -14.64 -23.04 -2.89
C ASN A 224 -13.17 -22.85 -3.27
N VAL A 225 -12.43 -22.12 -2.45
CA VAL A 225 -11.01 -21.82 -2.67
C VAL A 225 -10.11 -22.41 -1.59
N GLU A 226 -10.66 -23.26 -0.69
CA GLU A 226 -9.85 -23.97 0.28
C GLU A 226 -8.80 -24.88 -0.39
N PRO A 227 -7.53 -24.91 0.10
CA PRO A 227 -6.44 -25.65 -0.54
C PRO A 227 -6.75 -27.13 -0.83
N ASP A 228 -7.51 -27.79 0.04
CA ASP A 228 -7.84 -29.21 -0.10
C ASP A 228 -8.86 -29.49 -1.23
N ASP A 229 -9.64 -28.49 -1.60
CA ASP A 229 -10.68 -28.57 -2.63
C ASP A 229 -10.19 -28.13 -4.02
N LEU A 230 -9.01 -27.52 -4.12
CA LEU A 230 -8.37 -27.18 -5.40
C LEU A 230 -7.79 -28.42 -6.10
N SER A 231 -7.93 -28.47 -7.44
CA SER A 231 -7.28 -29.49 -8.26
C SER A 231 -5.82 -29.13 -8.56
N TYR A 232 -5.06 -30.11 -9.06
CA TYR A 232 -3.69 -29.85 -9.53
C TYR A 232 -3.69 -28.84 -10.68
N GLY A 233 -2.97 -27.73 -10.52
CA GLY A 233 -2.88 -26.67 -11.52
C GLY A 233 -4.03 -25.67 -11.47
N GLU A 234 -4.87 -25.71 -10.44
CA GLU A 234 -5.90 -24.70 -10.15
C GLU A 234 -5.45 -23.78 -8.99
N ASP A 235 -4.13 -23.60 -8.82
CA ASP A 235 -3.58 -22.72 -7.80
C ASP A 235 -4.07 -21.30 -8.08
N LEU A 236 -4.72 -20.71 -7.08
CA LEU A 236 -5.36 -19.42 -7.17
C LEU A 236 -4.39 -18.36 -6.68
N THR A 237 -4.24 -17.29 -7.45
CA THR A 237 -3.45 -16.11 -7.08
C THR A 237 -4.35 -14.89 -7.05
N GLY A 238 -4.14 -14.04 -6.06
CA GLY A 238 -4.73 -12.71 -6.00
C GLY A 238 -3.65 -11.66 -5.85
N TRP A 239 -3.73 -10.62 -6.69
CA TRP A 239 -2.92 -9.41 -6.62
C TRP A 239 -3.81 -8.25 -6.22
N ILE A 240 -3.62 -7.75 -5.00
CA ILE A 240 -4.29 -6.54 -4.51
C ILE A 240 -3.32 -5.39 -4.68
N PHE A 241 -3.68 -4.44 -5.52
CA PHE A 241 -2.97 -3.19 -5.73
C PHE A 241 -3.53 -2.13 -4.79
N VAL A 242 -2.63 -1.47 -4.08
CA VAL A 242 -2.96 -0.42 -3.11
C VAL A 242 -2.14 0.82 -3.45
N ASP A 243 -2.85 1.88 -3.81
CA ASP A 243 -2.36 3.25 -3.86
C ASP A 243 -2.73 3.89 -2.51
N ALA A 244 -1.74 4.03 -1.63
CA ALA A 244 -1.95 4.33 -0.22
C ALA A 244 -1.99 5.85 0.04
N ASP A 245 -1.33 6.64 -0.81
CA ASP A 245 -1.33 8.10 -0.70
C ASP A 245 -2.27 8.78 -1.71
N GLN A 246 -2.90 8.00 -2.61
CA GLN A 246 -3.76 8.46 -3.70
C GLN A 246 -3.02 9.40 -4.66
N ASP A 247 -1.71 9.24 -4.79
CA ASP A 247 -0.85 10.05 -5.64
C ASP A 247 -0.30 9.21 -6.81
N LEU A 248 -0.76 9.53 -8.02
CA LEU A 248 -0.23 8.88 -9.24
C LEU A 248 1.28 9.06 -9.40
N ALA A 249 1.88 10.10 -8.81
CA ALA A 249 3.29 10.37 -8.92
C ALA A 249 4.18 9.40 -8.11
N THR A 250 3.59 8.71 -7.14
CA THR A 250 4.28 7.74 -6.28
C THR A 250 3.97 6.31 -6.75
N GLY A 251 4.52 5.33 -6.05
CA GLY A 251 4.39 3.93 -6.41
C GLY A 251 5.36 3.43 -7.49
N PHE A 252 5.21 2.12 -7.79
CA PHE A 252 6.15 1.37 -8.63
C PHE A 252 5.49 0.64 -9.81
N THR A 253 4.17 0.55 -9.82
CA THR A 253 3.40 -0.10 -10.89
C THR A 253 2.05 0.59 -11.07
N ASN A 254 1.34 0.24 -12.14
CA ASN A 254 -0.08 0.55 -12.31
C ASN A 254 -0.88 -0.75 -12.46
N THR A 255 -2.21 -0.60 -12.64
CA THR A 255 -3.19 -1.69 -12.81
C THR A 255 -3.48 -1.99 -14.29
N GLU A 256 -2.54 -1.67 -15.18
CA GLU A 256 -2.66 -1.75 -16.65
C GLU A 256 -3.79 -0.90 -17.27
N GLN A 257 -4.49 -0.10 -16.46
CA GLN A 257 -5.54 0.80 -16.91
C GLN A 257 -5.01 1.82 -17.91
N ALA A 258 -5.77 2.05 -18.98
CA ALA A 258 -5.44 2.98 -20.04
C ALA A 258 -6.38 4.21 -20.04
N PRO A 259 -5.92 5.40 -19.62
CA PRO A 259 -4.56 5.73 -19.20
C PRO A 259 -4.25 5.30 -17.74
N PRO A 260 -2.97 5.19 -17.35
CA PRO A 260 -2.60 4.89 -15.96
C PRO A 260 -3.21 5.93 -15.03
N THR A 261 -3.86 5.49 -13.96
CA THR A 261 -4.66 6.37 -13.09
C THR A 261 -4.17 6.39 -11.65
N TYR A 262 -3.59 5.27 -11.18
CA TYR A 262 -3.19 5.05 -9.79
C TYR A 262 -1.70 4.75 -9.70
N GLY A 263 -1.04 5.32 -8.70
CA GLY A 263 0.37 5.10 -8.37
C GLY A 263 0.48 4.00 -7.34
N ILE A 264 0.69 2.75 -7.76
CA ILE A 264 0.60 1.64 -6.80
C ILE A 264 1.83 1.58 -5.90
N ASP A 265 1.66 1.88 -4.62
CA ASP A 265 2.68 1.82 -3.57
C ASP A 265 2.95 0.41 -3.06
N TYR A 266 1.88 -0.40 -2.98
CA TYR A 266 1.94 -1.75 -2.45
C TYR A 266 1.19 -2.72 -3.37
N ARG A 267 1.80 -3.87 -3.61
CA ARG A 267 1.11 -5.03 -4.20
C ARG A 267 1.11 -6.17 -3.18
N ILE A 268 -0.07 -6.48 -2.65
CA ILE A 268 -0.26 -7.66 -1.80
C ILE A 268 -0.52 -8.85 -2.73
N GLU A 269 0.29 -9.88 -2.62
CA GLU A 269 0.18 -11.10 -3.40
C GLU A 269 -0.11 -12.27 -2.46
N TYR A 270 -1.23 -12.96 -2.70
CA TYR A 270 -1.53 -14.21 -2.02
C TYR A 270 -1.68 -15.35 -3.03
N VAL A 271 -1.23 -16.53 -2.61
CA VAL A 271 -1.33 -17.77 -3.37
C VAL A 271 -2.03 -18.81 -2.52
N ILE A 272 -3.02 -19.48 -3.09
CA ILE A 272 -3.73 -20.60 -2.49
C ILE A 272 -3.50 -21.81 -3.37
N GLY A 273 -2.56 -22.65 -2.94
CA GLY A 273 -2.13 -23.82 -3.68
C GLY A 273 -2.30 -25.09 -2.87
N ARG A 274 -2.73 -26.16 -3.54
CA ARG A 274 -2.74 -27.49 -2.91
C ARG A 274 -1.33 -28.08 -2.77
N LEU A 275 -0.45 -27.80 -3.73
CA LEU A 275 0.92 -28.33 -3.78
C LEU A 275 1.99 -27.25 -3.74
N THR A 276 1.65 -26.03 -4.17
CA THR A 276 2.52 -24.84 -4.15
C THR A 276 2.51 -24.14 -2.79
N GLU A 277 1.84 -24.73 -1.79
CA GLU A 277 1.59 -24.17 -0.46
C GLU A 277 0.68 -22.92 -0.52
N THR A 278 0.26 -22.46 0.65
CA THR A 278 -0.51 -21.22 0.80
C THR A 278 0.44 -20.17 1.36
N ASP A 279 0.52 -19.00 0.72
CA ASP A 279 1.46 -17.93 1.11
C ASP A 279 0.87 -16.55 0.82
N VAL A 280 1.39 -15.53 1.50
CA VAL A 280 1.02 -14.14 1.29
C VAL A 280 2.20 -13.21 1.56
N SER A 281 2.37 -12.21 0.70
CA SER A 281 3.46 -11.24 0.80
C SER A 281 3.02 -9.84 0.34
N ILE A 282 3.77 -8.82 0.75
CA ILE A 282 3.63 -7.44 0.28
C ILE A 282 4.88 -7.07 -0.50
N THR A 283 4.70 -6.62 -1.73
CA THR A 283 5.74 -5.98 -2.53
C THR A 283 5.64 -4.46 -2.38
N LYS A 284 6.76 -3.80 -2.13
CA LYS A 284 6.88 -2.34 -2.01
C LYS A 284 8.23 -1.84 -2.50
N ILE A 285 8.37 -0.53 -2.70
CA ILE A 285 9.66 0.10 -3.04
C ILE A 285 10.68 -0.16 -1.93
N ASP A 286 11.90 -0.50 -2.33
CA ASP A 286 13.04 -0.61 -1.44
C ASP A 286 13.83 0.72 -1.44
N TYR A 287 13.41 1.65 -0.59
CA TYR A 287 14.06 2.97 -0.44
C TYR A 287 15.50 2.90 0.07
N GLU A 288 15.92 1.76 0.63
CA GLU A 288 17.29 1.53 1.10
C GLU A 288 18.24 1.01 0.00
N SER A 289 17.73 0.78 -1.21
CA SER A 289 18.55 0.32 -2.33
C SER A 289 19.33 1.46 -2.97
N ASP A 290 20.62 1.22 -3.24
CA ASP A 290 21.47 2.09 -4.06
C ASP A 290 20.85 2.40 -5.44
N LEU A 291 20.05 1.48 -6.01
CA LEU A 291 19.34 1.69 -7.29
C LEU A 291 18.22 2.72 -7.13
N THR A 292 17.43 2.61 -6.07
CA THR A 292 16.36 3.57 -5.72
C THR A 292 16.95 4.94 -5.42
N GLU A 293 18.06 5.01 -4.68
CA GLU A 293 18.78 6.27 -4.46
C GLU A 293 19.29 6.89 -5.77
N SER A 294 19.60 6.06 -6.77
CA SER A 294 20.04 6.50 -8.11
C SER A 294 18.88 6.77 -9.08
N GLY A 295 17.63 6.78 -8.61
CA GLY A 295 16.44 7.10 -9.39
C GLY A 295 15.75 5.92 -10.09
N PHE A 296 16.19 4.68 -9.88
CA PHE A 296 15.55 3.48 -10.47
C PHE A 296 14.69 2.74 -9.46
N THR A 297 13.52 2.27 -9.85
CA THR A 297 12.64 1.59 -8.90
C THR A 297 13.09 0.14 -8.66
N GLN A 298 13.60 -0.14 -7.47
CA GLN A 298 13.76 -1.50 -6.97
C GLN A 298 12.70 -1.80 -5.92
N THR A 299 12.08 -2.98 -6.03
CA THR A 299 11.10 -3.45 -5.04
C THR A 299 11.67 -4.56 -4.16
N LYS A 300 11.07 -4.72 -2.97
CA LYS A 300 11.30 -5.82 -2.05
C LYS A 300 9.98 -6.48 -1.64
N GLY A 301 10.03 -7.78 -1.40
CA GLY A 301 8.93 -8.56 -0.85
C GLY A 301 9.07 -8.73 0.66
N VAL A 302 7.97 -8.57 1.39
CA VAL A 302 7.86 -8.83 2.83
C VAL A 302 6.83 -9.95 3.03
N LEU A 303 7.24 -11.07 3.63
CA LEU A 303 6.32 -12.15 3.98
C LEU A 303 5.36 -11.70 5.09
N LEU A 304 4.12 -12.14 5.01
CA LEU A 304 3.09 -11.79 5.99
C LEU A 304 2.85 -12.94 6.98
N GLY A 305 2.40 -12.57 8.18
CA GLY A 305 2.18 -13.50 9.27
C GLY A 305 3.38 -13.66 10.20
N VAL A 306 3.30 -14.62 11.10
CA VAL A 306 4.31 -14.85 12.13
C VAL A 306 5.43 -15.77 11.63
N PRO A 307 6.69 -15.60 12.09
CA PRO A 307 7.17 -14.67 13.13
C PRO A 307 7.38 -13.22 12.69
N TYR A 308 6.99 -12.85 11.46
CA TYR A 308 7.47 -11.63 10.82
C TYR A 308 6.71 -10.38 11.26
N ASN A 309 5.37 -10.43 11.25
CA ASN A 309 4.52 -9.28 11.54
C ASN A 309 3.12 -9.69 12.01
N ASP A 310 2.32 -8.69 12.38
CA ASP A 310 0.94 -8.82 12.86
C ASP A 310 -0.10 -8.94 11.72
N ALA A 311 0.34 -9.27 10.50
CA ALA A 311 -0.59 -9.49 9.41
C ALA A 311 -1.23 -10.88 9.49
N THR A 312 -2.50 -10.98 9.12
CA THR A 312 -3.24 -12.25 9.09
C THR A 312 -3.74 -12.55 7.69
N PHE A 313 -3.77 -13.85 7.36
CA PHE A 313 -4.29 -14.39 6.13
C PHE A 313 -4.96 -15.73 6.41
N LYS A 314 -6.23 -15.85 6.01
CA LYS A 314 -7.06 -17.03 6.27
C LYS A 314 -7.95 -17.31 5.08
N VAL A 315 -8.09 -18.60 4.76
CA VAL A 315 -9.02 -19.09 3.74
C VAL A 315 -10.09 -19.92 4.42
N VAL A 316 -11.36 -19.63 4.15
CA VAL A 316 -12.50 -20.40 4.65
C VAL A 316 -13.54 -20.52 3.56
N ALA A 317 -13.85 -21.74 3.15
CA ALA A 317 -14.74 -22.02 2.03
C ALA A 317 -14.40 -21.14 0.80
N ASN A 318 -15.36 -20.33 0.33
CA ASN A 318 -15.22 -19.47 -0.83
C ASN A 318 -14.66 -18.07 -0.52
N GLN A 319 -14.07 -17.85 0.66
CA GLN A 319 -13.60 -16.54 1.08
C GLN A 319 -12.13 -16.54 1.51
N VAL A 320 -11.46 -15.44 1.17
CA VAL A 320 -10.11 -15.10 1.60
C VAL A 320 -10.21 -13.88 2.51
N PHE A 321 -9.58 -13.94 3.66
CA PHE A 321 -9.54 -12.87 4.66
C PHE A 321 -8.09 -12.43 4.84
N LEU A 322 -7.82 -11.14 4.69
CA LEU A 322 -6.54 -10.52 5.00
C LEU A 322 -6.75 -9.43 6.06
N GLY A 323 -5.87 -9.39 7.05
CA GLY A 323 -5.76 -8.27 7.99
C GLY A 323 -4.35 -7.70 7.91
N ILE A 324 -4.21 -6.49 7.35
CA ILE A 324 -2.92 -5.85 7.13
C ILE A 324 -2.76 -4.65 8.09
N PRO A 325 -1.80 -4.68 9.02
CA PRO A 325 -1.50 -3.51 9.84
C PRO A 325 -1.09 -2.32 8.98
N LEU A 326 -1.65 -1.14 9.25
CA LEU A 326 -1.29 0.10 8.53
C LEU A 326 0.20 0.44 8.64
N GLY A 327 0.89 -0.05 9.68
CA GLY A 327 2.34 0.09 9.79
C GLY A 327 3.12 -0.59 8.67
N LEU A 328 2.60 -1.67 8.08
CA LEU A 328 3.19 -2.29 6.90
C LEU A 328 2.96 -1.48 5.62
N LEU A 329 1.97 -0.57 5.65
CA LEU A 329 1.57 0.34 4.58
C LEU A 329 2.03 1.78 4.86
N GLY A 330 3.15 1.96 5.56
CA GLY A 330 3.77 3.27 5.77
C GLY A 330 3.09 4.16 6.81
N TYR A 331 2.20 3.59 7.64
CA TYR A 331 1.38 4.32 8.62
C TYR A 331 0.46 5.37 7.98
N ASP A 332 -0.12 5.01 6.83
CA ASP A 332 -1.18 5.78 6.20
C ASP A 332 -2.43 5.89 7.12
N ASP A 333 -3.29 6.88 6.87
CA ASP A 333 -4.53 7.10 7.61
C ASP A 333 -5.63 6.08 7.26
N GLY A 334 -5.35 5.21 6.29
CA GLY A 334 -6.18 4.12 5.81
C GLY A 334 -7.01 4.48 4.57
N ASN A 335 -6.97 5.74 4.12
CA ASN A 335 -7.63 6.22 2.91
C ASN A 335 -6.81 5.87 1.67
N MET A 336 -7.16 4.76 1.05
CA MET A 336 -6.42 4.16 -0.05
C MET A 336 -7.35 3.81 -1.20
N ASP A 337 -6.78 3.74 -2.40
CA ASP A 337 -7.46 3.26 -3.59
C ASP A 337 -7.05 1.80 -3.86
N VAL A 338 -8.03 0.90 -3.89
CA VAL A 338 -7.81 -0.56 -3.95
C VAL A 338 -8.38 -1.16 -5.23
N VAL A 339 -7.58 -2.01 -5.89
CA VAL A 339 -7.98 -2.87 -7.01
C VAL A 339 -7.48 -4.28 -6.74
N ILE A 340 -8.27 -5.31 -7.05
CA ILE A 340 -7.80 -6.69 -7.01
C ILE A 340 -7.92 -7.36 -8.38
N ASP A 341 -6.90 -8.10 -8.75
CA ASP A 341 -6.92 -9.09 -9.83
C ASP A 341 -6.78 -10.49 -9.25
N SER A 342 -7.48 -11.46 -9.84
CA SER A 342 -7.35 -12.87 -9.49
C SER A 342 -7.22 -13.74 -10.74
N PHE A 343 -6.30 -14.69 -10.70
CA PHE A 343 -5.96 -15.55 -11.83
C PHE A 343 -5.37 -16.89 -11.35
N THR A 344 -5.14 -17.82 -12.29
CA THR A 344 -4.46 -19.10 -12.00
C THR A 344 -3.04 -19.11 -12.59
N LEU A 345 -2.09 -19.73 -11.87
CA LEU A 345 -0.67 -19.77 -12.27
C LEU A 345 -0.32 -20.92 -13.25
N TYR A 346 -1.30 -21.66 -13.78
CA TYR A 346 -1.05 -22.80 -14.69
C TYR A 346 -1.74 -22.65 -16.05
N GLY A 347 -1.01 -22.07 -17.00
CA GLY A 347 -1.37 -21.89 -18.41
C GLY A 347 -0.30 -21.05 -19.09
N LEU A 348 -0.38 -20.83 -20.40
CA LEU A 348 0.24 -19.63 -20.98
C LEU A 348 -0.30 -18.42 -20.17
N LEU A 349 0.40 -17.28 -20.12
CA LEU A 349 -0.07 -16.00 -19.52
C LEU A 349 -1.32 -15.44 -20.25
N SER A 350 -2.31 -16.30 -20.47
CA SER A 350 -3.56 -16.17 -21.19
C SER A 350 -4.69 -16.81 -20.39
N GLY A 351 -4.51 -16.98 -19.07
CA GLY A 351 -5.61 -17.31 -18.17
C GLY A 351 -6.55 -16.10 -18.09
N ASP A 352 -7.84 -16.34 -17.93
CA ASP A 352 -8.80 -15.26 -17.71
C ASP A 352 -8.45 -14.61 -16.35
N ILE A 353 -8.07 -13.34 -16.40
CA ILE A 353 -7.93 -12.50 -15.20
C ILE A 353 -9.33 -12.01 -14.86
N ASP A 354 -9.67 -12.14 -13.59
CA ASP A 354 -10.86 -11.55 -13.02
C ASP A 354 -10.47 -10.34 -12.16
N SER A 355 -11.22 -9.25 -12.19
CA SER A 355 -10.83 -7.98 -11.55
C SER A 355 -12.00 -7.38 -10.79
N ALA A 356 -11.74 -6.87 -9.58
CA ALA A 356 -12.71 -6.09 -8.82
C ALA A 356 -12.09 -4.78 -8.29
N PRO A 357 -12.60 -3.59 -8.68
CA PRO A 357 -13.58 -3.36 -9.74
C PRO A 357 -13.14 -3.93 -11.09
N ASP A 358 -14.12 -4.23 -11.95
CA ASP A 358 -13.88 -4.62 -13.35
C ASP A 358 -12.83 -3.72 -14.02
N PHE A 359 -12.02 -4.33 -14.90
CA PHE A 359 -11.03 -3.59 -15.67
C PHE A 359 -11.69 -2.40 -16.41
N GLY A 360 -11.14 -1.21 -16.18
CA GLY A 360 -11.64 0.03 -16.78
C GLY A 360 -12.67 0.81 -15.94
N TYR A 361 -13.08 0.31 -14.78
CA TYR A 361 -14.05 0.98 -13.91
C TYR A 361 -13.43 1.83 -12.81
N GLY A 362 -12.15 1.60 -12.47
CA GLY A 362 -11.40 2.41 -11.52
C GLY A 362 -10.93 1.64 -10.30
N ALA A 363 -10.98 2.26 -9.12
CA ALA A 363 -10.53 1.69 -7.84
C ALA A 363 -11.53 1.98 -6.72
N LEU A 364 -11.56 1.13 -5.70
CA LEU A 364 -12.35 1.35 -4.48
C LEU A 364 -11.65 2.34 -3.56
N ASP A 365 -12.31 3.45 -3.22
CA ASP A 365 -11.86 4.39 -2.19
C ASP A 365 -12.32 3.89 -0.80
N THR A 366 -11.39 3.60 0.09
CA THR A 366 -11.71 3.10 1.44
C THR A 366 -12.29 4.17 2.38
N SER A 367 -12.17 5.46 2.07
CA SER A 367 -12.70 6.53 2.92
C SER A 367 -14.24 6.59 2.89
N ASP A 368 -14.85 6.30 1.74
CA ASP A 368 -16.30 6.40 1.56
C ASP A 368 -16.95 5.24 0.80
N GLY A 369 -16.16 4.28 0.31
CA GLY A 369 -16.60 3.09 -0.41
C GLY A 369 -17.04 3.35 -1.84
N SER A 370 -16.75 4.53 -2.39
CA SER A 370 -17.05 4.87 -3.78
C SER A 370 -16.01 4.29 -4.74
N ILE A 371 -16.37 4.22 -6.04
CA ILE A 371 -15.42 3.90 -7.09
C ILE A 371 -14.82 5.19 -7.63
N LYS A 372 -13.51 5.37 -7.45
CA LYS A 372 -12.73 6.42 -8.10
C LYS A 372 -12.71 6.15 -9.60
N PRO A 373 -13.12 7.10 -10.44
CA PRO A 373 -13.09 6.90 -11.87
C PRO A 373 -11.66 7.01 -12.41
N LEU A 374 -11.43 6.42 -13.59
CA LEU A 374 -10.20 6.61 -14.34
C LEU A 374 -9.94 8.08 -14.69
N LEU A 375 -8.65 8.42 -14.82
CA LEU A 375 -8.25 9.70 -15.39
C LEU A 375 -8.86 9.87 -16.79
N SER A 376 -9.38 11.06 -17.06
CA SER A 376 -9.97 11.41 -18.34
C SER A 376 -9.68 12.86 -18.70
N CYS A 377 -9.60 13.15 -20.01
CA CYS A 377 -9.36 14.49 -20.49
C CYS A 377 -10.43 15.47 -19.94
N THR A 378 -9.98 16.47 -19.21
CA THR A 378 -10.79 17.59 -18.72
C THR A 378 -10.55 18.87 -19.51
N GLY A 379 -9.33 19.05 -20.05
CA GLY A 379 -8.95 20.19 -20.87
C GLY A 379 -9.12 20.00 -22.38
N HIS A 380 -8.66 20.99 -23.14
CA HIS A 380 -8.67 20.95 -24.61
C HIS A 380 -7.74 19.85 -25.13
N LYS A 381 -8.30 18.92 -25.91
CA LYS A 381 -7.53 17.85 -26.55
C LYS A 381 -6.90 18.31 -27.85
N VAL A 382 -5.58 18.21 -27.95
CA VAL A 382 -4.82 18.40 -29.18
C VAL A 382 -4.53 17.03 -29.79
N THR A 383 -4.76 16.88 -31.10
CA THR A 383 -4.45 15.64 -31.83
C THR A 383 -3.67 15.98 -33.08
N ILE A 384 -2.52 15.32 -33.25
CA ILE A 384 -1.71 15.31 -34.46
C ILE A 384 -1.87 13.96 -35.15
N THR A 385 -1.91 13.99 -36.47
CA THR A 385 -1.90 12.78 -37.31
C THR A 385 -0.58 12.73 -38.03
N ASP A 386 0.00 11.54 -38.06
CA ASP A 386 1.32 11.29 -38.61
C ASP A 386 1.23 10.29 -39.79
N PRO A 387 1.93 10.51 -40.91
CA PRO A 387 1.72 9.75 -42.14
C PRO A 387 2.35 8.35 -42.18
N ALA A 388 1.73 7.34 -41.57
CA ALA A 388 2.16 5.92 -41.61
C ALA A 388 3.04 5.47 -42.81
N GLY A 389 4.19 4.89 -42.51
CA GLY A 389 5.19 4.36 -43.44
C GLY A 389 6.22 5.38 -43.90
N ASP A 390 6.36 6.50 -43.20
CA ASP A 390 7.39 7.52 -43.42
C ASP A 390 8.58 7.45 -42.45
N SER A 391 8.56 6.50 -41.51
CA SER A 391 9.76 6.09 -40.78
C SER A 391 10.93 5.75 -41.72
N SER A 392 12.12 6.22 -41.35
CA SER A 392 13.38 5.95 -42.05
C SER A 392 14.09 4.67 -41.56
N GLY A 393 13.58 4.04 -40.50
CA GLY A 393 14.08 2.80 -39.91
C GLY A 393 13.74 1.55 -40.74
N PHE A 394 14.66 0.59 -40.75
CA PHE A 394 14.37 -0.78 -41.21
C PHE A 394 14.26 -1.68 -39.98
N GLY A 395 13.17 -1.56 -39.22
CA GLY A 395 12.90 -2.30 -37.97
C GLY A 395 11.50 -2.91 -37.92
N LEU A 396 11.23 -3.73 -36.91
CA LEU A 396 9.91 -4.31 -36.66
C LEU A 396 8.97 -3.19 -36.17
N ASP A 397 7.89 -2.97 -36.92
CA ASP A 397 6.74 -2.05 -36.88
C ASP A 397 6.42 -1.10 -35.67
N GLY A 398 7.17 -1.06 -34.57
CA GLY A 398 7.00 -0.15 -33.41
C GLY A 398 7.75 1.18 -33.50
N ASP A 399 8.36 1.47 -34.66
CA ASP A 399 9.10 2.71 -34.94
C ASP A 399 8.30 3.72 -35.79
N ASP A 400 7.17 3.32 -36.37
CA ASP A 400 6.35 4.12 -37.29
C ASP A 400 5.14 4.72 -36.57
N LEU A 401 5.23 6.02 -36.27
CA LEU A 401 4.21 6.81 -35.62
C LEU A 401 3.04 7.08 -36.58
N THR A 402 1.84 7.16 -36.02
CA THR A 402 0.60 7.45 -36.80
C THR A 402 -0.23 8.56 -36.20
N GLY A 403 0.13 9.00 -34.99
CA GLY A 403 -0.44 10.17 -34.38
C GLY A 403 -0.13 10.29 -32.90
N VAL A 404 -0.31 11.51 -32.40
CA VAL A 404 -0.13 11.85 -30.99
C VAL A 404 -1.34 12.63 -30.53
N ALA A 405 -1.90 12.29 -29.38
CA ALA A 405 -2.98 13.04 -28.77
C ALA A 405 -2.64 13.43 -27.34
N VAL A 406 -2.93 14.67 -26.97
CA VAL A 406 -2.59 15.23 -25.67
C VAL A 406 -3.75 16.01 -25.08
N CYS A 407 -3.96 15.90 -23.77
CA CYS A 407 -4.91 16.70 -23.01
C CYS A 407 -4.50 16.75 -21.54
N SER A 408 -5.06 17.69 -20.77
CA SER A 408 -4.92 17.71 -19.30
C SER A 408 -6.08 16.98 -18.60
N ALA A 409 -5.77 16.35 -17.48
CA ALA A 409 -6.69 15.76 -16.51
C ALA A 409 -6.29 16.28 -15.12
N GLY A 410 -6.84 17.43 -14.71
CA GLY A 410 -6.33 18.13 -13.52
C GLY A 410 -4.87 18.54 -13.70
N ASN A 411 -4.01 18.16 -12.76
CA ASN A 411 -2.55 18.36 -12.76
C ASN A 411 -1.78 17.28 -13.55
N VAL A 412 -2.47 16.34 -14.21
CA VAL A 412 -1.84 15.26 -14.98
C VAL A 412 -1.98 15.53 -16.47
N LEU A 413 -0.88 15.39 -17.21
CA LEU A 413 -0.86 15.43 -18.66
C LEU A 413 -1.08 14.02 -19.22
N LEU A 414 -2.16 13.82 -19.97
CA LEU A 414 -2.43 12.56 -20.65
C LEU A 414 -1.91 12.63 -22.08
N VAL A 415 -0.99 11.72 -22.42
CA VAL A 415 -0.42 11.57 -23.76
C VAL A 415 -0.79 10.20 -24.32
N THR A 416 -1.25 10.16 -25.56
CA THR A 416 -1.47 8.92 -26.32
C THR A 416 -0.61 8.95 -27.55
N VAL A 417 0.32 8.00 -27.67
CA VAL A 417 1.16 7.80 -28.85
C VAL A 417 0.62 6.61 -29.62
N ALA A 418 0.32 6.79 -30.91
CA ALA A 418 -0.22 5.74 -31.77
C ALA A 418 0.80 5.32 -32.82
N TYR A 419 0.87 4.01 -33.05
CA TYR A 419 1.82 3.39 -33.96
C TYR A 419 1.09 2.62 -35.07
N SER A 420 1.77 2.36 -36.18
CA SER A 420 1.22 1.51 -37.23
C SER A 420 1.09 0.06 -36.72
N SER A 421 2.04 -0.40 -35.93
CA SER A 421 1.96 -1.59 -35.08
C SER A 421 2.77 -1.41 -33.80
N LEU A 422 2.49 -2.21 -32.76
CA LEU A 422 3.21 -2.12 -31.51
C LEU A 422 3.28 -3.50 -30.84
N SER A 423 4.47 -3.91 -30.45
CA SER A 423 4.77 -5.16 -29.78
C SER A 423 5.93 -4.96 -28.79
N LEU A 424 5.90 -5.70 -27.69
CA LEU A 424 6.95 -5.67 -26.66
C LEU A 424 8.33 -6.17 -27.17
N ASP A 425 8.36 -6.77 -28.36
CA ASP A 425 9.57 -7.25 -29.04
C ASP A 425 10.07 -6.32 -30.16
N ASP A 426 9.43 -5.16 -30.37
CA ASP A 426 9.78 -4.27 -31.50
C ASP A 426 11.16 -3.61 -31.32
N GLY A 427 11.66 -3.49 -30.09
CA GLY A 427 13.01 -2.98 -29.82
C GLY A 427 13.17 -1.47 -30.01
N ALA A 428 12.10 -0.75 -30.39
CA ALA A 428 12.11 0.69 -30.55
C ALA A 428 12.12 1.40 -29.19
N VAL A 429 12.87 2.49 -29.12
CA VAL A 429 12.83 3.46 -28.02
C VAL A 429 12.01 4.65 -28.49
N THR A 430 11.05 5.08 -27.68
CA THR A 430 10.28 6.29 -27.96
C THR A 430 10.58 7.35 -26.90
N THR A 431 10.84 8.56 -27.37
CA THR A 431 11.07 9.73 -26.54
C THR A 431 9.94 10.72 -26.73
N VAL A 432 9.31 11.13 -25.63
CA VAL A 432 8.40 12.28 -25.58
C VAL A 432 9.17 13.42 -24.93
N ALA A 433 9.51 14.44 -25.71
CA ALA A 433 10.26 15.58 -25.26
C ALA A 433 9.33 16.71 -24.82
N PHE A 434 9.63 17.32 -23.68
CA PHE A 434 8.89 18.44 -23.09
C PHE A 434 9.80 19.65 -22.96
N ASP A 435 9.40 20.73 -23.62
CA ASP A 435 9.97 22.06 -23.50
C ASP A 435 8.96 22.89 -22.68
N THR A 436 9.23 23.03 -21.38
CA THR A 436 8.30 23.61 -20.39
C THR A 436 8.45 25.12 -20.29
N ASP A 437 9.58 25.69 -20.68
CA ASP A 437 9.78 27.15 -20.77
C ASP A 437 9.36 27.75 -22.12
N GLN A 438 9.11 26.90 -23.13
CA GLN A 438 8.77 27.27 -24.50
C GLN A 438 9.81 28.18 -25.17
N ASP A 439 11.06 28.17 -24.70
CA ASP A 439 12.16 28.95 -25.29
C ASP A 439 12.60 28.29 -26.61
N PRO A 440 12.36 28.92 -27.77
CA PRO A 440 12.73 28.31 -29.06
C PRO A 440 14.24 28.11 -29.25
N ASP A 441 15.07 28.70 -28.39
CA ASP A 441 16.53 28.58 -28.43
C ASP A 441 17.08 27.59 -27.38
N SER A 442 16.24 26.99 -26.51
CA SER A 442 16.61 25.99 -25.50
C SER A 442 16.46 24.56 -26.04
N LEU A 443 17.10 23.60 -25.35
CA LEU A 443 16.78 22.19 -25.53
C LEU A 443 15.54 21.86 -24.69
N PRO A 444 14.77 20.81 -25.03
CA PRO A 444 13.70 20.33 -24.17
C PRO A 444 14.20 20.11 -22.73
N ASP A 445 13.45 20.63 -21.76
CA ASP A 445 13.79 20.57 -20.33
C ASP A 445 13.70 19.14 -19.79
N TYR A 446 12.71 18.38 -20.27
CA TYR A 446 12.47 17.00 -19.85
C TYR A 446 12.27 16.07 -21.04
N SER A 447 12.64 14.80 -20.87
CA SER A 447 12.42 13.73 -21.84
C SER A 447 11.86 12.51 -21.12
N PHE A 448 10.68 12.07 -21.52
CA PHE A 448 10.09 10.82 -21.09
C PHE A 448 10.42 9.74 -22.11
N ILE A 449 11.22 8.78 -21.72
CA ILE A 449 11.82 7.78 -22.59
C ILE A 449 11.29 6.42 -22.18
N TYR A 450 10.66 5.70 -23.11
CA TYR A 450 10.25 4.32 -22.88
C TYR A 450 10.77 3.40 -23.97
N SER A 451 11.02 2.15 -23.57
CA SER A 451 11.58 1.12 -24.42
C SER A 451 10.83 -0.18 -24.27
N MET A 452 10.68 -0.89 -25.39
CA MET A 452 10.10 -2.22 -25.45
C MET A 452 11.20 -3.20 -25.85
N TYR A 453 11.65 -4.04 -24.92
CA TYR A 453 12.78 -4.93 -25.17
C TYR A 453 12.60 -6.29 -24.51
N GLU A 454 12.75 -7.36 -25.30
CA GLU A 454 12.64 -8.76 -24.86
C GLU A 454 11.36 -9.05 -24.05
N GLY A 455 10.23 -8.52 -24.50
CA GLY A 455 8.94 -8.72 -23.82
C GLY A 455 8.73 -7.82 -22.60
N ASN A 456 9.61 -6.86 -22.32
CA ASN A 456 9.49 -5.95 -21.19
C ASN A 456 9.23 -4.52 -21.64
N LEU A 457 8.41 -3.82 -20.87
CA LEU A 457 8.18 -2.38 -20.98
C LEU A 457 8.87 -1.68 -19.81
N GLY A 458 9.65 -0.64 -20.11
CA GLY A 458 10.28 0.20 -19.09
C GLY A 458 10.29 1.65 -19.52
N ALA A 459 10.21 2.56 -18.56
CA ALA A 459 10.25 3.99 -18.83
C ALA A 459 11.02 4.77 -17.77
N ASN A 460 11.63 5.86 -18.21
CA ASN A 460 12.30 6.81 -17.35
C ASN A 460 11.98 8.24 -17.81
N ILE A 461 11.96 9.17 -16.87
CA ILE A 461 12.03 10.59 -17.15
C ILE A 461 13.45 11.09 -16.91
N VAL A 462 13.92 11.98 -17.77
CA VAL A 462 15.24 12.64 -17.66
C VAL A 462 15.01 14.14 -17.70
N GLY A 463 15.62 14.89 -16.80
CA GLY A 463 15.52 16.35 -16.76
C GLY A 463 16.24 16.96 -15.57
N ASP A 464 16.11 18.27 -15.37
CA ASP A 464 16.62 18.96 -14.18
C ASP A 464 15.52 19.06 -13.11
N PHE A 465 15.74 18.43 -11.97
CA PHE A 465 14.77 18.42 -10.85
C PHE A 465 15.20 19.37 -9.71
N GLY A 466 16.02 20.38 -10.00
CA GLY A 466 16.43 21.43 -9.07
C GLY A 466 17.79 21.18 -8.39
N GLU A 467 18.37 19.99 -8.53
CA GLU A 467 19.72 19.64 -8.09
C GLU A 467 20.69 19.37 -9.26
N GLY A 468 20.23 19.64 -10.50
CA GLY A 468 20.92 19.32 -11.74
C GLY A 468 20.22 18.18 -12.49
N PRO A 469 20.79 17.77 -13.65
CA PRO A 469 20.24 16.70 -14.47
C PRO A 469 20.21 15.37 -13.72
N ASP A 470 19.06 14.72 -13.72
CA ASP A 470 18.83 13.44 -13.06
C ASP A 470 17.92 12.54 -13.91
N VAL A 471 17.76 11.28 -13.49
CA VAL A 471 16.87 10.29 -14.09
C VAL A 471 15.94 9.74 -13.02
N ARG A 472 14.66 9.55 -13.35
CA ARG A 472 13.71 8.86 -12.47
C ARG A 472 12.95 7.80 -13.25
N ASP A 473 12.77 6.63 -12.66
CA ASP A 473 11.87 5.61 -13.20
C ASP A 473 10.46 6.18 -13.30
N ALA A 474 9.80 5.88 -14.41
CA ALA A 474 8.44 6.34 -14.71
C ALA A 474 7.61 5.20 -15.34
N THR A 475 8.00 3.95 -15.10
CA THR A 475 7.36 2.78 -15.72
C THR A 475 5.89 2.66 -15.29
N HIS A 476 5.56 3.03 -14.05
CA HIS A 476 4.18 3.06 -13.55
C HIS A 476 3.29 4.10 -14.26
N LEU A 477 3.87 5.08 -14.95
CA LEU A 477 3.14 6.14 -15.65
C LEU A 477 2.73 5.76 -17.07
N ILE A 478 3.03 4.54 -17.53
CA ILE A 478 2.69 4.09 -18.88
C ILE A 478 1.93 2.77 -18.93
N THR A 479 1.07 2.63 -19.94
CA THR A 479 0.49 1.33 -20.31
C THR A 479 0.34 1.20 -21.82
N MET A 480 0.38 -0.04 -22.32
CA MET A 480 0.18 -0.37 -23.72
C MET A 480 -1.22 -0.97 -23.93
N LEU A 481 -1.99 -0.44 -24.89
CA LEU A 481 -3.27 -1.05 -25.28
C LEU A 481 -3.46 -1.02 -26.80
N GLY A 482 -3.35 -2.19 -27.42
CA GLY A 482 -3.30 -2.31 -28.88
C GLY A 482 -2.06 -1.62 -29.44
N ASN A 483 -2.21 -0.89 -30.55
CA ASN A 483 -1.09 -0.18 -31.20
C ASN A 483 -0.86 1.22 -30.59
N LYS A 484 -1.04 1.38 -29.28
CA LYS A 484 -0.97 2.67 -28.60
C LYS A 484 -0.28 2.55 -27.25
N MET A 485 0.55 3.55 -26.96
CA MET A 485 1.06 3.83 -25.63
C MET A 485 0.23 4.94 -25.00
N TYR A 486 -0.17 4.75 -23.74
CA TYR A 486 -0.85 5.76 -22.92
C TYR A 486 0.11 6.15 -21.80
N LEU A 487 0.34 7.45 -21.66
CA LEU A 487 1.18 8.03 -20.61
C LEU A 487 0.31 8.97 -19.78
N SER A 488 0.50 8.93 -18.47
CA SER A 488 -0.09 9.88 -17.52
C SER A 488 1.05 10.55 -16.78
N ILE A 489 1.29 11.83 -17.03
CA ILE A 489 2.49 12.51 -16.53
C ILE A 489 2.05 13.60 -15.53
N PRO A 490 2.22 13.38 -14.22
CA PRO A 490 1.94 14.39 -13.22
C PRO A 490 2.82 15.65 -13.43
N ALA A 491 2.28 16.84 -13.23
CA ALA A 491 3.01 18.10 -13.45
C ALA A 491 4.30 18.20 -12.61
N GLU A 492 4.33 17.58 -11.44
CA GLU A 492 5.51 17.55 -10.57
C GLU A 492 6.72 16.82 -11.17
N PHE A 493 6.51 15.92 -12.13
CA PHE A 493 7.59 15.30 -12.91
C PHE A 493 8.23 16.26 -13.91
N LEU A 494 7.54 17.34 -14.29
CA LEU A 494 7.97 18.28 -15.33
C LEU A 494 8.39 19.64 -14.78
N GLY A 495 8.46 19.80 -13.45
CA GLY A 495 8.85 21.08 -12.83
C GLY A 495 8.04 22.30 -13.28
N ASN A 496 6.88 22.08 -13.91
CA ASN A 496 6.10 23.09 -14.62
C ASN A 496 4.90 23.51 -13.76
N ASP A 497 4.80 24.80 -13.45
CA ASP A 497 3.75 25.38 -12.60
C ASP A 497 2.57 25.96 -13.39
N ASP A 498 2.71 26.20 -14.70
CA ASP A 498 1.67 26.81 -15.53
C ASP A 498 1.05 25.87 -16.56
N GLY A 499 1.62 24.68 -16.76
CA GLY A 499 1.14 23.63 -17.66
C GLY A 499 1.27 23.95 -19.15
N ALA A 500 1.83 25.10 -19.52
CA ALA A 500 2.17 25.43 -20.89
C ALA A 500 3.48 24.76 -21.28
N MET A 501 3.54 24.15 -22.46
CA MET A 501 4.75 23.50 -22.95
C MET A 501 4.68 23.24 -24.44
N ASN A 502 5.83 23.05 -25.07
CA ASN A 502 5.95 22.48 -26.40
C ASN A 502 6.37 21.02 -26.26
N MET A 503 5.81 20.16 -27.11
CA MET A 503 6.07 18.73 -27.08
C MET A 503 6.32 18.18 -28.48
N HIS A 504 7.17 17.17 -28.60
CA HIS A 504 7.22 16.30 -29.77
C HIS A 504 7.49 14.87 -29.33
N VAL A 505 7.17 13.92 -30.20
CA VAL A 505 7.43 12.49 -29.98
C VAL A 505 8.34 12.00 -31.09
N GLU A 506 9.34 11.19 -30.75
CA GLU A 506 10.24 10.59 -31.73
C GLU A 506 10.58 9.15 -31.37
N THR A 507 10.87 8.35 -32.39
CA THR A 507 11.33 6.97 -32.27
C THR A 507 12.79 6.84 -32.72
N ALA A 508 13.55 5.99 -32.03
CA ALA A 508 14.94 5.70 -32.35
C ALA A 508 15.35 4.29 -31.86
N ILE A 509 16.55 3.85 -32.24
CA ILE A 509 17.16 2.62 -31.69
C ILE A 509 17.87 2.85 -30.35
N GLU A 510 18.32 4.08 -30.11
CA GLU A 510 18.97 4.54 -28.88
C GLU A 510 18.45 5.94 -28.54
N ALA A 511 18.35 6.28 -27.25
CA ALA A 511 17.84 7.58 -26.82
C ALA A 511 18.81 8.73 -27.16
N GLY A 512 18.29 9.81 -27.74
CA GLY A 512 18.98 11.10 -27.89
C GLY A 512 20.02 11.20 -29.02
N ASP A 513 20.12 10.22 -29.92
CA ASP A 513 20.99 10.32 -31.10
C ASP A 513 20.21 10.81 -32.33
N GLU A 514 20.34 12.10 -32.67
CA GLU A 514 19.69 12.73 -33.84
C GLU A 514 20.06 12.05 -35.17
N ASP A 515 21.23 11.38 -35.25
CA ASP A 515 21.65 10.66 -36.45
C ASP A 515 20.93 9.31 -36.61
N LEU A 516 20.13 8.89 -35.62
CA LEU A 516 19.40 7.60 -35.55
C LEU A 516 17.89 7.75 -35.31
N ILE A 517 17.32 8.95 -35.46
CA ILE A 517 15.87 9.17 -35.40
C ILE A 517 15.21 8.49 -36.60
N TYR A 518 14.26 7.60 -36.34
CA TYR A 518 13.51 6.90 -37.36
C TYR A 518 12.28 7.66 -37.78
N ASP A 519 11.52 8.15 -36.81
CA ASP A 519 10.27 8.87 -37.03
C ASP A 519 10.04 9.96 -35.97
N ARG A 520 9.24 10.97 -36.31
CA ARG A 520 8.91 12.09 -35.41
C ARG A 520 7.52 12.64 -35.68
N ALA A 521 6.72 12.75 -34.63
CA ALA A 521 5.41 13.38 -34.65
C ALA A 521 5.38 14.67 -33.78
N PRO A 522 5.08 15.85 -34.36
CA PRO A 522 4.90 16.10 -35.79
C PRO A 522 6.23 16.07 -36.56
N ASP A 523 6.18 15.70 -37.84
CA ASP A 523 7.32 15.75 -38.79
C ASP A 523 8.13 17.07 -38.72
N THR A 524 7.42 18.18 -38.47
CA THR A 524 8.00 19.51 -38.34
C THR A 524 7.31 20.30 -37.24
N GLY A 525 8.10 21.02 -36.45
CA GLY A 525 7.60 21.88 -35.38
C GLY A 525 7.35 21.12 -34.08
N PHE A 526 6.34 21.54 -33.33
CA PHE A 526 6.00 21.01 -32.02
C PHE A 526 4.48 21.08 -31.79
N ILE A 527 4.00 20.23 -30.89
CA ILE A 527 2.68 20.28 -30.28
C ILE A 527 2.75 21.36 -29.20
N SER A 528 2.06 22.48 -29.42
CA SER A 528 1.97 23.53 -28.40
C SER A 528 0.77 23.25 -27.49
N ILE A 529 1.06 23.04 -26.22
CA ILE A 529 0.11 22.88 -25.13
C ILE A 529 0.04 24.25 -24.45
N ASN A 530 -1.14 24.83 -24.44
CA ASN A 530 -1.37 26.03 -23.65
C ASN A 530 -1.74 25.58 -22.25
N GLY A 531 -1.13 26.19 -21.23
CA GLY A 531 -1.47 25.95 -19.84
C GLY A 531 -2.96 26.19 -19.55
N PRO A 532 -3.52 25.61 -18.47
CA PRO A 532 -4.85 25.97 -18.01
C PRO A 532 -5.00 27.49 -17.92
N ILE A 533 -6.13 28.00 -18.39
CA ILE A 533 -6.41 29.44 -18.29
C ILE A 533 -6.58 29.74 -16.80
N LYS A 534 -5.66 30.50 -16.21
CA LYS A 534 -5.75 30.93 -14.81
C LYS A 534 -7.14 31.48 -14.51
N GLY A 535 -7.80 30.89 -13.52
CA GLY A 535 -9.15 31.25 -13.09
C GLY A 535 -10.29 30.64 -13.89
N ASP A 536 -10.05 29.76 -14.86
CA ASP A 536 -11.06 28.93 -15.54
C ASP A 536 -11.08 27.53 -14.92
N LEU A 537 -11.97 27.31 -13.95
CA LEU A 537 -11.99 26.11 -13.10
C LEU A 537 -13.05 25.09 -13.53
N ASN A 538 -13.87 25.45 -14.51
CA ASN A 538 -14.81 24.53 -15.14
C ASN A 538 -14.38 24.14 -16.56
N ASN A 539 -13.21 24.62 -17.02
CA ASN A 539 -12.63 24.38 -18.35
C ASN A 539 -13.59 24.75 -19.50
N ASP A 540 -14.45 25.76 -19.31
CA ASP A 540 -15.39 26.20 -20.35
C ASP A 540 -14.79 27.24 -21.31
N GLY A 541 -13.52 27.60 -21.10
CA GLY A 541 -12.74 28.57 -21.85
C GLY A 541 -13.03 30.01 -21.42
N LYS A 542 -13.72 30.24 -20.30
CA LYS A 542 -14.09 31.58 -19.82
C LYS A 542 -14.02 31.67 -18.31
N ILE A 543 -13.49 32.80 -17.85
CA ILE A 543 -13.46 33.14 -16.43
C ILE A 543 -14.81 33.75 -16.05
N THR A 544 -15.57 33.07 -15.21
CA THR A 544 -16.92 33.46 -14.77
C THR A 544 -17.07 33.39 -13.25
N THR A 545 -18.25 33.77 -12.75
CA THR A 545 -18.57 33.61 -11.32
C THR A 545 -18.69 32.14 -10.90
N SER A 546 -18.87 31.21 -11.85
CA SER A 546 -18.90 29.78 -11.57
C SER A 546 -17.53 29.31 -11.11
N ASP A 547 -16.47 29.80 -11.73
CA ASP A 547 -15.08 29.49 -11.39
C ASP A 547 -14.72 30.02 -10.01
N ALA A 548 -15.11 31.26 -9.70
CA ALA A 548 -14.96 31.81 -8.35
C ALA A 548 -15.66 30.96 -7.26
N ALA A 549 -16.78 30.29 -7.60
CA ALA A 549 -17.45 29.40 -6.67
C ALA A 549 -16.71 28.06 -6.49
N ILE A 550 -16.06 27.54 -7.54
CA ILE A 550 -15.19 26.36 -7.46
C ILE A 550 -13.94 26.69 -6.65
N ALA A 551 -13.25 27.79 -6.96
CA ALA A 551 -12.09 28.29 -6.19
C ALA A 551 -12.41 28.43 -4.69
N LEU A 552 -13.63 28.89 -4.37
CA LEU A 552 -14.05 29.02 -2.98
C LEU A 552 -14.17 27.66 -2.29
N ARG A 553 -14.66 26.62 -3.00
CA ARG A 553 -14.74 25.26 -2.46
C ARG A 553 -13.35 24.67 -2.20
N ILE A 554 -12.40 24.95 -3.09
CA ILE A 554 -10.99 24.56 -2.93
C ILE A 554 -10.38 25.30 -1.73
N ALA A 555 -10.54 26.61 -1.64
CA ALA A 555 -10.01 27.44 -0.55
C ALA A 555 -10.52 27.05 0.85
N ILE A 556 -11.69 26.41 0.94
CA ILE A 556 -12.27 25.90 2.21
C ILE A 556 -12.04 24.39 2.41
N GLY A 557 -11.26 23.73 1.54
CA GLY A 557 -10.90 22.31 1.65
C GLY A 557 -12.03 21.33 1.34
N THR A 558 -13.05 21.75 0.58
CA THR A 558 -14.19 20.89 0.17
C THR A 558 -14.08 20.39 -1.26
N SER A 559 -12.98 20.68 -1.93
CA SER A 559 -12.62 20.19 -3.26
C SER A 559 -11.10 20.08 -3.36
N PRO A 560 -10.57 19.14 -4.15
CA PRO A 560 -9.12 18.99 -4.37
C PRO A 560 -8.47 20.27 -4.86
N TYR A 561 -7.17 20.41 -4.63
CA TYR A 561 -6.38 21.52 -5.16
C TYR A 561 -6.43 21.54 -6.70
N ASP A 562 -6.50 22.74 -7.28
CA ASP A 562 -6.41 22.98 -8.72
C ASP A 562 -5.44 24.14 -8.95
N GLY A 563 -4.38 23.92 -9.73
CA GLY A 563 -3.37 24.94 -10.02
C GLY A 563 -3.95 26.16 -10.75
N ALA A 564 -5.01 25.98 -11.55
CA ALA A 564 -5.69 27.10 -12.21
C ALA A 564 -6.38 28.03 -11.20
N ALA A 565 -6.62 27.57 -9.97
CA ALA A 565 -7.24 28.35 -8.91
C ALA A 565 -6.21 29.20 -8.16
N ASP A 566 -4.91 28.87 -8.19
CA ASP A 566 -3.85 29.71 -7.64
C ASP A 566 -3.44 30.76 -8.68
N VAL A 567 -4.28 31.79 -8.81
CA VAL A 567 -4.07 32.85 -9.81
C VAL A 567 -3.01 33.85 -9.38
N ASN A 568 -2.46 33.71 -8.17
CA ASN A 568 -1.44 34.59 -7.62
C ASN A 568 -0.04 33.95 -7.53
N ASN A 569 0.06 32.63 -7.80
CA ASN A 569 1.28 31.83 -7.76
C ASN A 569 1.97 31.82 -6.38
N ASP A 570 1.20 31.75 -5.29
CA ASP A 570 1.75 31.54 -3.94
C ASP A 570 1.65 30.08 -3.46
N HIS A 571 1.31 29.18 -4.38
CA HIS A 571 1.10 27.74 -4.20
C HIS A 571 -0.03 27.43 -3.21
N LYS A 572 -0.97 28.37 -3.02
CA LYS A 572 -2.09 28.22 -2.09
C LYS A 572 -3.35 28.84 -2.65
N VAL A 573 -4.40 28.04 -2.80
CA VAL A 573 -5.72 28.57 -3.15
C VAL A 573 -6.36 29.17 -1.89
N THR A 574 -6.45 30.48 -1.84
CA THR A 574 -7.04 31.21 -0.71
C THR A 574 -8.22 32.08 -1.15
N SER A 575 -8.85 32.76 -0.18
CA SER A 575 -9.86 33.78 -0.49
C SER A 575 -9.35 34.93 -1.36
N LEU A 576 -8.03 35.13 -1.46
CA LEU A 576 -7.43 36.13 -2.34
C LEU A 576 -7.61 35.73 -3.80
N ASP A 577 -7.33 34.47 -4.14
CA ASP A 577 -7.49 33.93 -5.48
C ASP A 577 -8.94 33.95 -5.93
N VAL A 578 -9.86 33.55 -5.04
CA VAL A 578 -11.30 33.66 -5.25
C VAL A 578 -11.71 35.09 -5.62
N LEU A 579 -11.15 36.08 -4.93
CA LEU A 579 -11.43 37.49 -5.22
C LEU A 579 -10.85 37.93 -6.56
N MET A 580 -9.64 37.49 -6.90
CA MET A 580 -8.99 37.79 -8.18
C MET A 580 -9.78 37.19 -9.35
N ILE A 581 -10.20 35.93 -9.26
CA ILE A 581 -11.07 35.27 -10.25
C ILE A 581 -12.40 36.02 -10.39
N LEU A 582 -13.03 36.42 -9.27
CA LEU A 582 -14.27 37.18 -9.31
C LEU A 582 -14.11 38.55 -9.98
N GLN A 583 -12.98 39.22 -9.76
CA GLN A 583 -12.66 40.50 -10.39
C GLN A 583 -12.37 40.33 -11.88
N ALA A 584 -11.68 39.26 -12.27
CA ALA A 584 -11.41 38.92 -13.66
C ALA A 584 -12.69 38.55 -14.42
N ALA A 585 -13.58 37.76 -13.82
CA ALA A 585 -14.91 37.46 -14.34
C ALA A 585 -15.77 38.73 -14.58
N ALA A 586 -15.56 39.76 -13.75
CA ALA A 586 -16.20 41.07 -13.90
C ALA A 586 -15.51 41.99 -14.93
N GLY A 587 -14.40 41.55 -15.54
CA GLY A 587 -13.57 42.34 -16.45
C GLY A 587 -12.85 43.50 -15.76
N ALA A 588 -12.69 43.44 -14.43
CA ALA A 588 -12.03 44.49 -13.65
C ALA A 588 -10.50 44.36 -13.66
N ILE A 589 -9.99 43.14 -13.78
CA ILE A 589 -8.56 42.81 -13.89
C ILE A 589 -8.34 41.73 -14.97
N GLY A 590 -7.10 41.55 -15.42
CA GLY A 590 -6.66 40.31 -16.07
C GLY A 590 -5.95 39.42 -15.04
N LEU A 591 -5.91 38.12 -15.31
CA LEU A 591 -5.16 37.12 -14.54
C LEU A 591 -3.88 36.72 -15.26
#